data_AF-A0A7C4BTA5-F1
#
_entry.id   AF-A0A7C4BTA5-F1
#
_cell.length_a   1.000
_cell.length_b   1.000
_cell.length_c   1.000
_cell.angle_alpha   90.00
_cell.angle_beta   90.00
_cell.angle_gamma   90.00
#
_symmetry.space_group_name_H-M   'P 1'
#
loop_
_entity.id
_entity.type
_entity.pdbx_description
1 polymer ?
#
loop_
_entity_poly.entity_id
_entity_poly.type
_entity_poly.pdbx_seq_one_letter_code
_entity_poly.pdbx_strand_id
1 'polypeptide(L)' 'MNNGRVIVHLDMDAYFASVEQQSNPFLKGKPVIVTGRGNRTIISTSSYEARAYGIKTGMTVPE' A
#
# COMPACT_ATOMS: atom_id res chain seq x y z
N MET A 1 3.58 -20.61 -35.43
CA MET A 1 4.46 -19.43 -35.41
C MET A 1 4.23 -18.69 -34.11
N ASN A 2 5.19 -18.75 -33.19
CA ASN A 2 5.08 -17.99 -31.93
C ASN A 2 5.43 -16.54 -32.28
N ASN A 3 4.42 -15.72 -32.59
CA ASN A 3 4.59 -14.28 -32.84
C ASN A 3 5.34 -13.68 -31.66
N GLY A 4 6.46 -13.00 -31.92
CA GLY A 4 7.36 -12.40 -30.92
C GLY A 4 6.69 -11.37 -30.02
N ARG A 5 5.85 -11.84 -29.11
CA ARG A 5 5.15 -11.04 -28.10
C ARG A 5 5.98 -11.03 -26.84
N VAL A 6 6.28 -9.84 -26.36
CA VAL A 6 6.84 -9.59 -25.04
C VAL A 6 5.74 -8.99 -24.18
N ILE A 7 5.49 -9.58 -23.01
CA ILE A 7 4.51 -9.09 -22.03
C ILE A 7 5.29 -8.58 -20.83
N VAL A 8 5.00 -7.34 -20.42
CA VAL A 8 5.57 -6.74 -19.21
C VAL A 8 4.44 -6.53 -18.21
N HIS A 9 4.64 -6.98 -16.97
CA HIS A 9 3.75 -6.74 -15.86
C HIS A 9 4.40 -5.72 -14.92
N LEU A 10 3.67 -4.66 -14.59
CA LEU A 10 4.13 -3.58 -13.72
C LEU A 10 3.10 -3.43 -12.60
N ASP A 11 3.56 -3.51 -11.37
CA ASP A 11 2.76 -3.24 -10.17
C ASP A 11 3.52 -2.26 -9.27
N MET A 12 2.78 -1.40 -8.59
CA MET A 12 3.37 -0.36 -7.74
C MET A 12 3.44 -0.83 -6.29
N ASP A 13 4.65 -0.79 -5.76
CA ASP A 13 4.93 -1.11 -4.37
C ASP A 13 4.18 -0.18 -3.40
N ALA A 14 3.32 -0.80 -2.57
CA ALA A 14 2.52 -0.12 -1.54
C ALA A 14 1.83 1.17 -2.05
N TYR A 15 1.23 1.10 -3.25
CA TYR A 15 0.81 2.26 -4.04
C TYR A 15 0.25 3.46 -3.27
N PHE A 16 -0.86 3.30 -2.54
CA PHE A 16 -1.48 4.44 -1.86
C PHE A 16 -0.59 5.03 -0.75
N ALA A 17 0.16 4.21 -0.01
CA ALA A 17 1.10 4.72 0.98
C ALA A 17 2.24 5.49 0.31
N SER A 18 2.75 5.00 -0.82
CA SER A 18 3.81 5.65 -1.61
C SER A 18 3.36 7.02 -2.15
N VAL A 19 2.11 7.12 -2.63
CA VAL A 19 1.50 8.39 -3.07
C VAL A 19 1.39 9.38 -1.92
N GLU A 20 0.93 8.94 -0.74
CA GLU A 20 0.82 9.79 0.45
C GLU A 20 2.19 10.24 0.97
N GLN A 21 3.19 9.36 0.97
CA GLN A 21 4.57 9.70 1.35
C GLN A 21 5.24 10.68 0.38
N GLN A 22 4.92 10.59 -0.91
CA GLN A 22 5.38 11.54 -1.91
C GLN A 22 4.70 12.89 -1.75
N SER A 23 3.38 12.89 -1.51
CA SER A 23 2.57 14.11 -1.36
C SER A 23 2.84 14.84 -0.03
N ASN A 24 3.14 14.08 1.03
CA ASN A 24 3.48 14.60 2.34
C ASN A 24 4.84 14.03 2.81
N PRO A 25 5.94 14.79 2.61
CA PRO A 25 7.29 14.35 2.96
C PRO A 25 7.48 13.97 4.44
N PHE A 26 6.62 14.46 5.36
CA PHE A 26 6.69 14.10 6.78
C PHE A 26 6.31 12.64 7.05
N LEU A 27 5.70 11.94 6.09
CA LEU A 27 5.35 10.53 6.16
C LEU A 27 6.47 9.60 5.64
N LYS A 28 7.48 10.14 4.95
CA LYS A 28 8.57 9.34 4.37
C LYS A 28 9.35 8.62 5.48
N GLY A 29 9.59 7.32 5.29
CA GLY A 29 10.32 6.50 6.27
C GLY A 29 9.52 6.15 7.53
N LYS A 30 8.23 6.51 7.58
CA LYS A 30 7.35 6.21 8.72
C LYS A 30 6.41 5.04 8.42
N PRO A 31 5.97 4.30 9.46
CA PRO A 31 4.88 3.35 9.33
C PRO A 31 3.58 4.08 8.92
N VAL A 32 3.18 3.89 7.66
CA VAL A 32 1.95 4.45 7.08
C VAL A 32 0.99 3.33 6.69
N ILE A 33 -0.29 3.53 7.00
CA ILE A 33 -1.41 2.73 6.49
C ILE A 33 -2.41 3.65 5.80
N VAL A 34 -3.10 3.14 4.79
CA VAL A 34 -4.23 3.81 4.14
C VAL A 34 -5.47 2.95 4.34
N THR A 35 -6.56 3.56 4.80
CA THR A 35 -7.82 2.92 5.14
C THR A 35 -9.00 3.72 4.59
N GLY A 36 -10.15 3.07 4.42
CA GLY A 36 -11.41 3.76 4.13
C GLY A 36 -11.91 4.58 5.33
N ARG A 37 -12.87 5.48 5.09
CA ARG A 37 -13.58 6.21 6.15
C ARG A 37 -14.78 5.41 6.67
N GLY A 38 -15.13 5.61 7.94
CA GLY A 38 -16.31 5.00 8.58
C GLY A 38 -15.97 3.80 9.47
N ASN A 39 -17.00 3.26 10.14
CA ASN A 39 -16.86 2.13 11.06
C ASN A 39 -16.71 0.81 10.28
N ARG A 40 -15.92 -0.13 10.81
CA ARG A 40 -15.66 -1.48 10.25
C ARG A 40 -15.00 -1.45 8.85
N THR A 41 -13.85 -0.78 8.76
CA THR A 41 -13.06 -0.72 7.54
C THR A 41 -11.82 -1.62 7.60
N ILE A 42 -11.12 -1.74 6.47
CA ILE A 42 -9.87 -2.49 6.35
C ILE A 42 -8.73 -1.58 5.92
N ILE A 43 -7.51 -2.03 6.22
CA ILE A 43 -6.29 -1.46 5.69
C ILE A 43 -6.23 -1.78 4.19
N SER A 44 -6.41 -0.77 3.35
CA SER A 44 -6.30 -0.85 1.90
C SER A 44 -4.84 -0.90 1.43
N THR A 45 -3.93 -0.26 2.15
CA THR A 45 -2.49 -0.33 1.86
C THR A 45 -1.68 -0.22 3.14
N SER A 46 -0.63 -1.03 3.23
CA SER A 46 0.41 -0.96 4.26
C SER A 46 1.75 -0.65 3.61
N SER A 47 2.44 0.38 4.10
CA SER A 47 3.84 0.69 3.79
C SER A 47 4.78 -0.44 4.26
N TYR A 48 6.00 -0.49 3.72
CA TYR A 48 6.99 -1.49 4.16
C TYR A 48 7.36 -1.30 5.63
N GLU A 49 7.47 -0.06 6.07
CA GLU A 49 7.73 0.30 7.46
C GLU A 49 6.60 -0.19 8.37
N ALA A 50 5.33 -0.12 7.94
CA ALA A 50 4.21 -0.69 8.70
C ALA A 50 4.23 -2.23 8.72
N ARG A 51 4.62 -2.87 7.61
CA ARG A 51 4.73 -4.34 7.52
C ARG A 51 5.78 -4.90 8.48
N ALA A 52 6.83 -4.15 8.79
CA ALA A 52 7.81 -4.53 9.80
C ALA A 52 7.19 -4.69 11.21
N TYR A 53 6.06 -4.03 11.48
CA TYR A 53 5.27 -4.20 12.71
C TYR A 53 4.21 -5.30 12.61
N GLY A 54 4.22 -6.11 11.55
CA GLY A 54 3.24 -7.18 11.33
C GLY A 54 1.91 -6.71 10.75
N ILE A 55 1.79 -5.42 10.39
CA ILE A 55 0.57 -4.86 9.78
C ILE A 55 0.47 -5.31 8.32
N LYS A 56 -0.70 -5.80 7.91
CA LYS A 56 -0.97 -6.32 6.57
C LYS A 56 -2.18 -5.66 5.95
N THR A 57 -2.15 -5.52 4.63
CA THR A 57 -3.34 -5.17 3.85
C THR A 57 -4.46 -6.18 4.11
N GLY A 58 -5.70 -5.70 4.25
CA GLY A 58 -6.88 -6.51 4.57
C GLY A 58 -7.16 -6.70 6.07
N MET A 59 -6.26 -6.30 6.97
CA MET A 59 -6.56 -6.27 8.40
C MET A 59 -7.65 -5.24 8.70
N THR A 60 -8.54 -5.54 9.64
CA THR A 60 -9.54 -4.60 10.14
C THR A 60 -8.89 -3.53 11.01
N VAL A 61 -9.32 -2.27 10.87
CA VAL A 61 -8.95 -1.21 11.80
C VAL A 61 -9.94 -1.25 12.97
N PRO A 62 -9.48 -1.48 14.22
CA PRO A 62 -10.36 -1.42 15.40
C PRO A 62 -11.01 -0.05 15.52
N GLU A 63 -12.22 -0.01 16.08
CA GLU A 63 -12.93 1.23 16.43
C GLU A 63 -12.21 1.99 17.57
#